data_AF-A0A350IC47-F1
#
_entry.id   AF-A0A350IC47-F1
#
_cell.length_a   1.000
_cell.length_b   1.000
_cell.length_c   1.000
_cell.angle_alpha   90.00
_cell.angle_beta   90.00
_cell.angle_gamma   90.00
#
_symmetry.space_group_name_H-M   'P 1'
#
loop_
_entity.id
_entity.type
_entity.pdbx_description
1 polymer ?
#
loop_
_entity_poly.entity_id
_entity_poly.type
_entity_poly.pdbx_seq_one_letter_code
_entity_poly.pdbx_strand_id
1 'polypeptide(L)'
;MDRLAMIKAAAEKARETKEFKKTVNKIYSKPKYKAPRLTASMKKAAHQAPSSLECFKEENMYYTEKETQDYIAGSSYMDVYNEMKNDWD
;
A
#
# COMPACT_ATOMS: atom_id res chain seq x y z
N MET A 1 26.08 -52.04 19.91
CA MET A 1 25.21 -50.85 19.75
C MET A 1 24.18 -51.18 18.70
N ASP A 2 22.92 -51.28 19.09
CA ASP A 2 21.83 -51.60 18.16
C ASP A 2 21.60 -50.43 17.18
N ARG A 3 21.58 -50.72 15.87
CA ARG A 3 21.49 -49.72 14.79
C ARG A 3 20.23 -48.86 14.94
N LEU A 4 19.15 -49.45 15.45
CA LEU A 4 17.89 -48.76 15.73
C LEU A 4 18.04 -47.72 16.86
N ALA A 5 18.81 -48.02 17.89
CA ALA A 5 19.08 -47.11 18.99
C ALA A 5 19.92 -45.90 18.52
N MET A 6 20.90 -46.13 17.63
CA MET A 6 21.68 -45.05 17.02
C MET A 6 20.83 -44.13 16.15
N ILE A 7 19.91 -44.67 15.36
CA ILE A 7 19.00 -43.88 14.51
C ILE A 7 18.06 -43.01 15.36
N LYS A 8 17.51 -43.58 16.44
CA LYS A 8 16.64 -42.84 17.37
C LYS A 8 17.39 -41.69 18.05
N ALA A 9 18.60 -41.96 18.56
CA ALA A 9 19.44 -40.93 19.18
C ALA A 9 19.83 -39.81 18.19
N ALA A 10 20.13 -40.16 16.94
CA ALA A 10 20.42 -39.16 15.90
C ALA A 10 19.20 -38.27 15.58
N ALA A 11 18.00 -38.86 15.51
CA ALA A 11 16.76 -38.12 15.27
C ALA A 11 16.41 -37.18 16.43
N GLU A 12 16.63 -37.61 17.67
CA GLU A 12 16.36 -36.80 18.86
C GLU A 12 17.30 -35.59 18.94
N LYS A 13 18.59 -35.80 18.70
CA LYS A 13 19.59 -34.73 18.60
C LYS A 13 19.29 -33.74 17.47
N ALA A 14 18.79 -34.22 16.33
CA ALA A 14 18.35 -33.36 15.24
C ALA A 14 17.13 -32.51 15.62
N ARG A 15 16.18 -33.06 16.39
CA ARG A 15 15.04 -32.32 16.91
C ARG A 15 15.49 -31.23 17.90
N GLU A 16 16.33 -31.59 18.87
CA GLU A 16 16.84 -30.65 19.88
C GLU A 16 17.61 -29.50 19.25
N THR A 17 18.49 -29.78 18.28
CA THR A 17 19.24 -28.72 17.57
C THR A 17 18.32 -27.80 16.77
N LYS A 18 17.24 -28.34 16.18
CA LYS A 18 16.23 -27.53 15.47
C LYS A 18 15.45 -26.63 16.43
N GLU A 19 15.05 -27.16 17.58
CA GLU A 19 14.34 -26.41 18.61
C GLU A 19 15.22 -25.34 19.26
N PHE A 20 16.47 -25.66 19.52
CA PHE A 20 17.47 -24.71 20.02
C PHE A 20 17.67 -23.57 19.03
N LYS A 21 17.93 -23.86 17.75
CA LYS A 21 18.08 -22.83 16.70
C LYS A 21 16.83 -21.96 16.57
N LYS A 22 15.64 -22.56 16.62
CA LYS A 22 14.37 -21.83 16.58
C LYS A 22 14.24 -20.87 17.77
N THR A 23 14.63 -21.32 18.96
CA THR A 23 14.55 -20.53 20.19
C THR A 23 15.56 -19.39 20.19
N VAL A 24 16.81 -19.66 19.80
CA VAL A 24 17.86 -18.64 19.63
C VAL A 24 17.40 -17.58 18.62
N ASN A 25 16.93 -17.99 17.45
CA ASN A 25 16.42 -17.04 16.45
C ASN A 25 15.29 -16.19 17.02
N LYS A 26 14.31 -16.77 17.73
CA LYS A 26 13.20 -16.01 18.33
C LYS A 26 13.66 -14.96 19.36
N ILE A 27 14.71 -15.26 20.12
CA ILE A 27 15.24 -14.38 21.16
C ILE A 27 16.04 -13.24 20.51
N TYR A 28 16.91 -13.56 19.56
CA TYR A 28 17.83 -12.61 18.93
C TYR A 28 17.26 -11.90 17.70
N SER A 29 16.17 -12.37 17.10
CA SER A 29 15.50 -11.70 15.97
C SER A 29 14.70 -10.48 16.40
N LYS A 30 14.48 -10.28 17.71
CA LYS A 30 13.83 -9.07 18.20
C LYS A 30 14.83 -7.92 18.08
N PRO A 31 14.51 -6.86 17.34
CA PRO A 31 15.41 -5.71 17.24
C PRO A 31 15.65 -5.14 18.65
N LYS A 32 16.94 -4.99 19.04
CA LYS A 32 17.35 -4.41 20.33
C LYS A 32 16.72 -3.04 20.56
N TYR A 33 16.48 -2.31 19.48
CA TYR A 33 15.79 -1.04 19.48
C TYR A 33 14.32 -1.28 19.15
N LYS A 34 13.43 -1.03 20.12
CA LYS A 34 12.03 -0.75 19.81
C LYS A 34 12.06 0.54 19.00
N ALA A 35 12.18 0.47 17.66
CA ALA A 35 11.87 1.61 16.80
C ALA A 35 10.59 2.23 17.39
N PRO A 36 10.62 3.52 17.76
CA PRO A 36 9.70 4.07 18.74
C PRO A 36 8.32 3.71 18.24
N ARG A 37 7.48 3.06 19.05
CA ARG A 37 6.16 2.58 18.62
C ARG A 37 5.36 3.65 17.87
N LEU A 38 5.70 4.92 18.14
CA LEU A 38 5.39 6.11 17.36
C LEU A 38 5.64 5.97 15.85
N THR A 39 6.83 5.60 15.35
CA THR A 39 7.10 5.49 13.90
C THR A 39 6.29 4.38 13.23
N ALA A 40 6.07 3.25 13.90
CA ALA A 40 5.23 2.17 13.37
C ALA A 40 3.74 2.55 13.36
N SER A 41 3.27 3.25 14.39
CA SER A 41 1.89 3.74 14.47
C SER A 41 1.64 4.88 13.49
N MET A 42 2.60 5.79 13.32
CA MET A 42 2.60 6.82 12.28
C MET A 42 2.55 6.19 10.89
N LYS A 43 3.35 5.15 10.62
CA LYS A 43 3.29 4.42 9.34
C LYS A 43 1.91 3.79 9.11
N LYS A 44 1.27 3.24 10.14
CA LYS A 44 -0.11 2.73 10.06
C LYS A 44 -1.13 3.83 9.80
N ALA A 45 -0.98 5.00 10.43
CA ALA A 45 -1.87 6.14 10.28
C ALA A 45 -1.60 6.98 9.01
N ALA A 46 -0.50 6.73 8.30
CA ALA A 46 -0.11 7.53 7.14
C ALA A 46 -1.18 7.56 6.02
N HIS A 47 -1.95 6.49 5.84
CA HIS A 47 -3.07 6.46 4.89
C HIS A 47 -4.24 7.39 5.28
N GLN A 48 -4.29 7.83 6.55
CA GLN A 48 -5.27 8.80 7.04
C GLN A 48 -4.72 10.23 7.00
N ALA A 49 -3.47 10.42 6.58
CA ALA A 49 -2.91 11.75 6.42
C ALA A 49 -3.71 12.51 5.35
N PRO A 50 -3.92 13.82 5.51
CA PRO A 50 -4.61 14.63 4.51
C PRO A 50 -4.01 14.49 3.11
N SER A 51 -2.69 14.36 3.00
CA SER A 51 -1.98 14.13 1.74
C SER A 51 -2.31 12.81 1.04
N SER A 52 -2.93 11.86 1.74
CA SER A 52 -3.38 10.58 1.19
C SER A 52 -4.79 10.66 0.60
N LEU A 53 -5.48 11.80 0.71
CA LEU A 53 -6.80 11.98 0.13
C LEU A 53 -6.70 12.07 -1.40
N GLU A 54 -7.63 11.37 -2.08
CA GLU A 54 -7.70 11.31 -3.54
C GLU A 54 -7.78 12.70 -4.20
N CYS A 55 -8.44 13.66 -3.55
CA CYS A 55 -8.61 15.01 -4.07
C CYS A 55 -7.30 15.81 -4.20
N PHE A 56 -6.22 15.35 -3.58
CA PHE A 56 -4.90 15.99 -3.68
C PHE A 56 -3.92 15.23 -4.58
N LYS A 57 -4.37 14.16 -5.26
CA LYS A 57 -3.56 13.53 -6.31
C LYS A 57 -3.56 14.44 -7.53
N GLU A 58 -2.40 14.53 -8.18
CA GLU A 58 -2.22 15.34 -9.39
C GLU A 58 -3.21 14.97 -10.50
N GLU A 59 -3.52 13.67 -10.63
CA GLU A 59 -4.52 13.13 -11.57
C GLU A 59 -5.94 13.68 -11.34
N ASN A 60 -6.27 14.07 -10.10
CA ASN A 60 -7.59 14.58 -9.69
C ASN A 60 -7.60 16.10 -9.48
N MET A 61 -6.49 16.80 -9.77
CA MET A 61 -6.42 18.25 -9.60
C MET A 61 -7.21 19.02 -10.67
N TYR A 62 -7.40 18.42 -11.84
CA TYR A 62 -8.02 19.06 -12.99
C TYR A 62 -9.20 18.24 -13.50
N TYR A 63 -10.16 18.93 -14.12
CA TYR A 63 -11.24 18.27 -14.84
C TYR A 63 -10.69 17.51 -16.04
N THR A 64 -11.27 16.35 -16.31
CA THR A 64 -10.97 15.59 -17.52
C THR A 64 -11.43 16.36 -18.76
N GLU A 65 -10.85 16.03 -19.92
CA GLU A 65 -11.30 16.59 -21.21
C GLU A 65 -12.79 16.35 -21.44
N LYS A 66 -13.29 15.17 -21.06
CA LYS A 66 -14.71 14.84 -21.16
C LYS A 66 -15.58 15.74 -20.28
N GLU A 67 -15.25 15.89 -19.00
CA GLU A 67 -16.00 16.78 -18.10
C GLU A 67 -15.98 18.22 -18.58
N THR A 68 -14.84 18.65 -19.14
CA THR A 68 -14.69 19.99 -19.72
C THR A 68 -15.56 20.16 -20.96
N GLN A 69 -15.60 19.16 -21.85
CA GLN A 69 -16.45 19.17 -23.04
C GLN A 69 -17.95 19.13 -22.67
N ASP A 70 -18.33 18.27 -21.72
CA ASP A 70 -19.70 18.16 -21.23
C ASP A 70 -20.17 19.50 -20.61
N TYR A 71 -19.30 20.15 -19.83
CA TYR A 71 -19.57 21.49 -19.29
C TYR A 71 -19.74 22.54 -20.39
N ILE A 72 -18.83 22.58 -21.37
CA ILE A 72 -18.89 23.54 -22.48
C ILE A 72 -20.16 23.32 -23.31
N ALA A 73 -20.48 22.07 -23.65
CA ALA A 73 -21.66 21.71 -24.44
C ALA A 73 -22.98 22.07 -23.77
N GLY A 74 -23.05 21.98 -22.42
CA GLY A 74 -24.21 22.38 -21.64
C GLY A 74 -24.23 23.85 -21.21
N SER A 75 -23.23 24.64 -21.59
CA SER A 75 -23.13 26.05 -21.21
C SER A 75 -23.85 26.94 -22.22
N SER A 76 -24.39 28.06 -21.73
CA SER A 76 -25.01 29.10 -22.58
C SER A 76 -24.05 29.67 -23.63
N TYR A 77 -22.73 29.51 -23.45
CA TYR A 77 -21.73 29.90 -24.45
C TYR A 77 -21.87 29.09 -25.74
N MET A 78 -22.13 27.78 -25.64
CA MET A 78 -22.33 26.93 -26.81
C MET A 78 -23.70 27.11 -27.43
N ASP A 79 -24.73 27.43 -26.65
CA ASP A 79 -26.05 27.76 -27.17
C ASP A 79 -25.98 28.99 -28.09
N VAL A 80 -25.38 30.08 -27.60
CA VAL A 80 -25.19 31.32 -28.37
C VAL A 80 -24.30 31.08 -29.59
N TYR A 81 -23.21 30.31 -29.45
CA TYR A 81 -22.38 29.94 -30.60
C TYR A 81 -23.18 29.20 -31.67
N ASN A 82 -24.03 28.24 -31.27
CA ASN A 82 -24.85 27.46 -32.19
C ASN A 82 -25.95 28.28 -32.87
N GLU A 83 -26.50 29.28 -32.19
CA GLU A 83 -27.45 30.22 -32.75
C GLU A 83 -26.78 31.13 -33.78
N MET A 84 -25.61 31.68 -33.45
CA MET A 84 -24.93 32.68 -34.29
C MET A 84 -24.04 32.09 -35.39
N LYS A 85 -23.64 30.81 -35.32
CA LYS A 85 -22.68 30.23 -36.29
C LYS A 85 -23.18 30.24 -37.75
N ASN A 86 -24.50 30.26 -37.95
CA ASN A 86 -25.11 30.31 -39.28
C ASN A 86 -25.44 31.75 -39.72
N ASP A 87 -25.27 32.75 -38.85
CA ASP A 87 -25.49 34.17 -39.18
C ASP A 87 -24.27 34.81 -39.86
N TRP A 88 -23.15 34.08 -39.94
CA TRP A 88 -21.87 34.54 -40.50
C TRP A 88 -21.50 33.89 -41.85
N ASP A 89 -22.45 33.22 -42.50
CA ASP A 89 -22.37 32.71 -43.88
C ASP A 89 -23.21 33.60 -44.83
#